data_AF-D5V635-F1
#
_entry.id   AF-D5V635-F1
#
_cell.length_a   1.000
_cell.length_b   1.000
_cell.length_c   1.000
_cell.angle_alpha   90.00
_cell.angle_beta   90.00
_cell.angle_gamma   90.00
#
_symmetry.space_group_name_H-M   'P 1'
#
loop_
_entity.id
_entity.type
_entity.pdbx_description
1 polymer ?
#
loop_
_entity_poly.entity_id
_entity_poly.type
_entity_poly.pdbx_seq_one_letter_code
_entity_poly.pdbx_strand_id
1 'polypeptide(L)'
;MTIKEYMAHNHKECDELLAQLENEVENENWDEVSKLNEEFKHETLKHFDIEESYLFPMFDEKSANGGCGPTKVMKMEHDQARSIFPKIEEAIKDKDSDRFFGLSESLMILIQQHNSKEEQMLYTMIQNIFNSDNDTIVEKLQSYEF
;
A
#
# COMPACT_ATOMS: atom_id res chain seq x y z
N MET A 1 2.12 0.34 20.21
CA MET A 1 2.04 0.16 18.75
C MET A 1 3.46 -0.02 18.27
N THR A 2 3.71 -1.11 17.56
CA THR A 2 5.00 -1.42 16.93
C THR A 2 5.02 -0.91 15.49
N ILE A 3 6.19 -0.79 14.86
CA ILE A 3 6.31 -0.47 13.43
C ILE A 3 5.50 -1.47 12.60
N LYS A 4 5.62 -2.76 12.94
CA LYS A 4 4.84 -3.84 12.29
C LYS A 4 3.33 -3.65 12.43
N GLU A 5 2.86 -3.34 13.64
CA GLU A 5 1.42 -3.11 13.88
C GLU A 5 0.91 -1.88 13.13
N TYR A 6 1.69 -0.81 13.06
CA TYR A 6 1.31 0.40 12.33
C TYR A 6 1.18 0.13 10.83
N MET A 7 2.19 -0.50 10.21
CA MET A 7 2.17 -0.75 8.76
C MET A 7 1.08 -1.75 8.37
N ALA A 8 0.87 -2.82 9.15
CA ALA A 8 -0.23 -3.75 8.93
C ALA A 8 -1.61 -3.11 9.13
N HIS A 9 -1.73 -2.13 10.03
CA HIS A 9 -2.95 -1.36 10.17
C HIS A 9 -3.23 -0.53 8.91
N ASN A 10 -2.19 0.09 8.33
CA ASN A 10 -2.33 0.89 7.14
C ASN A 10 -2.68 0.05 5.89
N HIS A 11 -2.21 -1.20 5.78
CA HIS A 11 -2.73 -2.15 4.81
C HIS A 11 -4.25 -2.35 4.94
N LYS A 12 -4.73 -2.56 6.17
CA LYS A 12 -6.16 -2.77 6.44
C LYS A 12 -6.99 -1.55 6.05
N GLU A 13 -6.49 -0.34 6.29
CA GLU A 13 -7.15 0.90 5.87
C GLU A 13 -7.25 0.98 4.33
N CYS A 14 -6.20 0.63 3.61
CA CYS A 14 -6.22 0.58 2.14
C CYS A 14 -7.20 -0.47 1.60
N ASP A 15 -7.23 -1.66 2.20
CA ASP A 15 -8.19 -2.72 1.86
C ASP A 15 -9.64 -2.28 2.12
N GLU A 16 -9.90 -1.57 3.22
CA GLU A 16 -11.22 -1.04 3.55
C GLU A 16 -11.67 0.06 2.57
N LEU A 17 -10.76 0.91 2.11
CA LEU A 17 -11.04 1.92 1.08
C LEU A 17 -11.35 1.27 -0.28
N LEU A 18 -10.63 0.22 -0.67
CA LEU A 18 -10.94 -0.53 -1.89
C LEU A 18 -12.32 -1.18 -1.82
N ALA A 19 -12.65 -1.82 -0.70
CA ALA A 19 -13.96 -2.45 -0.51
C ALA A 19 -15.12 -1.44 -0.55
N GLN A 20 -14.93 -0.25 0.03
CA GLN A 20 -15.90 0.84 -0.06
C GLN A 20 -16.06 1.33 -1.50
N LEU A 21 -14.95 1.52 -2.22
CA LEU A 21 -14.96 1.91 -3.62
C LEU A 21 -15.71 0.88 -4.50
N GLU A 22 -15.43 -0.41 -4.31
CA GLU A 22 -16.11 -1.50 -5.01
C GLU A 22 -17.63 -1.49 -4.75
N ASN A 23 -18.06 -1.27 -3.51
CA ASN A 23 -19.47 -1.14 -3.16
C ASN A 23 -20.13 0.07 -3.84
N GLU A 24 -19.46 1.22 -3.92
CA GLU A 24 -20.05 2.39 -4.60
C GLU A 24 -20.12 2.20 -6.13
N VAL A 25 -19.18 1.45 -6.73
CA VAL A 25 -19.28 1.07 -8.15
C VAL A 25 -20.44 0.10 -8.38
N GLU A 26 -20.65 -0.88 -7.50
CA GLU A 26 -21.78 -1.81 -7.58
C GLU A 26 -23.14 -1.09 -7.51
N ASN A 27 -23.21 -0.02 -6.71
CA ASN A 27 -24.40 0.82 -6.57
C ASN A 27 -24.52 1.93 -7.63
N GLU A 28 -23.60 2.00 -8.59
CA GLU A 28 -23.53 3.04 -9.64
C GLU A 28 -23.46 4.49 -9.08
N ASN A 29 -22.91 4.67 -7.87
CA ASN A 29 -22.78 5.96 -7.20
C ASN A 29 -21.53 6.72 -7.67
N TRP A 30 -21.44 7.01 -8.97
CA TRP A 30 -20.23 7.51 -9.64
C TRP A 30 -19.65 8.82 -9.07
N ASP A 31 -20.49 9.66 -8.46
CA ASP A 31 -20.05 10.88 -7.78
C ASP A 31 -19.20 10.56 -6.53
N GLU A 32 -19.53 9.48 -5.83
CA GLU A 32 -18.79 9.02 -4.64
C GLU A 32 -17.61 8.12 -5.02
N VAL A 33 -17.78 7.27 -6.04
CA VAL A 33 -16.69 6.46 -6.63
C VAL A 33 -15.47 7.32 -6.95
N SER A 34 -15.67 8.51 -7.53
CA SER A 34 -14.56 9.38 -7.89
C SER A 34 -13.76 9.86 -6.68
N LYS A 35 -14.44 10.16 -5.56
CA LYS A 35 -13.79 10.62 -4.32
C LYS A 35 -13.09 9.47 -3.60
N LEU A 36 -13.78 8.34 -3.44
CA LEU A 36 -13.21 7.15 -2.82
C LEU A 36 -12.01 6.61 -3.61
N ASN A 37 -12.03 6.69 -4.95
CA ASN A 37 -10.89 6.31 -5.77
C ASN A 37 -9.69 7.26 -5.57
N GLU A 38 -9.93 8.57 -5.44
CA GLU A 38 -8.88 9.53 -5.13
C GLU A 38 -8.27 9.25 -3.75
N GLU A 39 -9.09 9.00 -2.74
CA GLU A 39 -8.66 8.66 -1.38
C GLU A 39 -7.91 7.32 -1.32
N PHE A 40 -8.47 6.26 -1.89
CA PHE A 40 -7.83 4.94 -1.99
C PHE A 40 -6.46 5.02 -2.67
N LYS A 41 -6.39 5.69 -3.83
CA LYS A 41 -5.13 5.88 -4.55
C LYS A 41 -4.15 6.71 -3.71
N HIS A 42 -4.60 7.79 -3.08
CA HIS A 42 -3.75 8.65 -2.27
C HIS A 42 -3.12 7.86 -1.11
N GLU A 43 -3.93 7.17 -0.30
CA GLU A 43 -3.43 6.42 0.86
C GLU A 43 -2.55 5.24 0.44
N THR A 44 -2.88 4.54 -0.65
CA THR A 44 -2.01 3.45 -1.17
C THR A 44 -0.65 4.00 -1.65
N LEU A 45 -0.62 5.14 -2.34
CA LEU A 45 0.64 5.73 -2.80
C LEU A 45 1.46 6.30 -1.66
N LYS A 46 0.81 6.87 -0.65
CA LYS A 46 1.43 7.33 0.59
C LYS A 46 2.04 6.17 1.37
N HIS A 47 1.34 5.04 1.45
CA HIS A 47 1.87 3.80 2.02
C HIS A 47 3.17 3.39 1.33
N PHE A 48 3.15 3.27 -0.01
CA PHE A 48 4.36 2.93 -0.76
C PHE A 48 5.48 3.96 -0.58
N ASP A 49 5.17 5.25 -0.47
CA ASP A 49 6.19 6.28 -0.26
C ASP A 49 6.83 6.20 1.13
N ILE A 50 6.03 5.98 2.18
CA ILE A 50 6.53 5.71 3.54
C ILE A 50 7.56 4.57 3.50
N GLU A 51 7.26 3.51 2.78
CA GLU A 51 8.16 2.37 2.65
C GLU A 51 9.38 2.69 1.82
N GLU A 52 9.21 3.21 0.61
CA GLU A 52 10.28 3.40 -0.35
C GLU A 52 11.25 4.53 0.01
N SER A 53 10.73 5.59 0.64
CA SER A 53 11.47 6.82 0.97
C SER A 53 12.01 6.82 2.40
N TYR A 54 11.42 6.02 3.31
CA TYR A 54 11.82 6.02 4.73
C TYR A 54 12.19 4.63 5.26
N LEU A 55 11.28 3.66 5.29
CA LEU A 55 11.55 2.38 5.96
C LEU A 55 12.55 1.50 5.22
N PHE A 56 12.39 1.31 3.91
CA PHE A 56 13.25 0.46 3.10
C PHE A 56 14.69 0.97 3.04
N PRO A 57 14.97 2.27 2.84
CA PRO A 57 16.34 2.79 2.89
C PRO A 57 17.02 2.51 4.23
N MET A 58 16.33 2.78 5.35
CA MET A 58 16.85 2.50 6.69
C MET A 58 17.15 1.02 6.88
N PHE A 59 16.21 0.15 6.48
CA PHE A 59 16.37 -1.29 6.56
C PHE A 59 17.54 -1.81 5.71
N ASP A 60 17.66 -1.35 4.47
CA ASP A 60 18.71 -1.78 3.55
C ASP A 60 20.11 -1.36 4.02
N GLU A 61 20.24 -0.19 4.65
CA GLU A 61 21.49 0.27 5.27
C GLU A 61 21.92 -0.62 6.44
N LYS A 62 20.97 -1.06 7.27
CA LYS A 62 21.25 -1.82 8.50
C LYS A 62 21.32 -3.34 8.28
N SER A 63 20.61 -3.89 7.31
CA SER A 63 20.40 -5.35 7.17
C SER A 63 21.60 -6.13 6.63
N ALA A 64 22.76 -5.50 6.42
CA ALA A 64 23.98 -6.09 5.86
C ALA A 64 23.81 -6.79 4.48
N ASN A 65 22.66 -6.60 3.81
CA ASN A 65 22.29 -7.28 2.57
C ASN A 65 22.63 -6.48 1.30
N GLY A 66 23.23 -5.28 1.42
CA GLY A 66 23.79 -4.53 0.29
C GLY A 66 22.82 -4.18 -0.84
N GLY A 67 21.52 -4.00 -0.55
CA GLY A 67 20.50 -3.62 -1.53
C GLY A 67 19.99 -4.75 -2.45
N CYS A 68 20.44 -5.99 -2.28
CA CYS A 68 19.88 -7.19 -2.94
C CYS A 68 18.83 -7.89 -2.06
N GLY A 69 18.10 -7.12 -1.26
CA GLY A 69 17.19 -7.59 -0.22
C GLY A 69 15.72 -7.71 -0.65
N PRO A 70 14.84 -8.14 0.27
CA PRO A 70 13.39 -8.27 0.05
C PRO A 70 12.73 -6.97 -0.43
N THR A 71 13.27 -5.80 -0.06
CA THR A 71 12.78 -4.47 -0.46
C THR A 71 12.76 -4.24 -1.97
N LYS A 72 13.67 -4.87 -2.72
CA LYS A 72 13.71 -4.75 -4.19
C LYS A 72 12.49 -5.41 -4.83
N VAL A 73 12.05 -6.55 -4.32
CA VAL A 73 10.85 -7.25 -4.82
C VAL A 73 9.61 -6.43 -4.49
N MET A 74 9.54 -5.83 -3.30
CA MET A 74 8.40 -4.98 -2.89
C MET A 74 8.28 -3.77 -3.82
N LYS A 75 9.38 -3.04 -4.07
CA LYS A 75 9.41 -1.92 -5.03
C LYS A 75 8.92 -2.30 -6.43
N MET A 76 9.34 -3.48 -6.93
CA MET A 76 8.87 -3.96 -8.24
C MET A 76 7.35 -4.22 -8.27
N GLU A 77 6.77 -4.66 -7.15
CA GLU A 77 5.33 -4.91 -7.04
C GLU A 77 4.55 -3.61 -6.84
N HIS A 78 5.11 -2.64 -6.13
CA HIS A 78 4.55 -1.28 -6.07
C HIS A 78 4.46 -0.68 -7.47
N ASP A 79 5.49 -0.84 -8.31
CA ASP A 79 5.45 -0.36 -9.69
C ASP A 79 4.39 -1.07 -10.54
N GLN A 80 4.17 -2.37 -10.30
CA GLN A 80 3.09 -3.11 -10.94
C GLN A 80 1.72 -2.58 -10.49
N ALA A 81 1.51 -2.35 -9.20
CA ALA A 81 0.29 -1.77 -8.65
C ALA A 81 0.04 -0.36 -9.19
N ARG A 82 1.08 0.49 -9.22
CA ARG A 82 1.04 1.85 -9.80
C ARG A 82 0.55 1.86 -11.24
N SER A 83 0.90 0.84 -12.02
CA SER A 83 0.48 0.72 -13.42
C SER A 83 -1.02 0.42 -13.61
N ILE A 84 -1.72 0.01 -12.55
CA ILE A 84 -3.14 -0.33 -12.57
C ILE A 84 -4.01 0.91 -12.32
N PHE A 85 -3.59 1.84 -11.45
CA PHE A 85 -4.39 3.04 -11.12
C PHE A 85 -4.88 3.85 -12.31
N PRO A 86 -4.05 4.19 -13.33
CA PRO A 86 -4.55 4.93 -14.49
C PRO A 86 -5.63 4.19 -15.28
N LYS A 87 -5.61 2.86 -15.25
CA LYS A 87 -6.61 2.02 -15.92
C LYS A 87 -7.92 2.00 -15.15
N ILE A 88 -7.86 1.99 -13.82
CA ILE A 88 -9.03 2.10 -12.92
C ILE A 88 -9.68 3.47 -13.13
N GLU A 89 -8.89 4.55 -13.15
CA GLU A 89 -9.38 5.91 -13.41
C GLU A 89 -10.09 6.03 -14.77
N GLU A 90 -9.56 5.38 -15.81
CA GLU A 90 -10.21 5.32 -17.12
C GLU A 90 -11.55 4.58 -17.06
N ALA A 91 -11.60 3.41 -16.40
CA ALA A 91 -12.83 2.65 -16.23
C ALA A 91 -13.90 3.43 -15.45
N ILE A 92 -13.51 4.13 -14.38
CA ILE A 92 -14.40 5.00 -13.60
C ILE A 92 -14.94 6.15 -14.45
N LYS A 93 -14.06 6.80 -15.23
CA LYS A 93 -14.45 7.90 -16.13
C LYS A 93 -15.47 7.45 -17.18
N ASP A 94 -15.27 6.26 -17.72
CA ASP A 94 -16.15 5.66 -18.73
C ASP A 94 -17.39 4.98 -18.12
N LYS A 95 -17.48 4.94 -16.78
CA LYS A 95 -18.53 4.25 -16.00
C LYS A 95 -18.65 2.76 -16.37
N ASP A 96 -17.53 2.14 -16.68
CA ASP A 96 -17.41 0.74 -17.08
C ASP A 96 -17.15 -0.13 -15.85
N SER A 97 -18.22 -0.59 -15.21
CA SER A 97 -18.16 -1.41 -13.98
C SER A 97 -17.47 -2.75 -14.21
N ASP A 98 -17.73 -3.43 -15.33
CA ASP A 98 -17.09 -4.71 -15.67
C ASP A 98 -15.58 -4.55 -15.79
N ARG A 99 -15.11 -3.50 -16.48
CA ARG A 99 -13.68 -3.18 -16.58
C ARG A 99 -13.11 -2.79 -15.23
N PHE A 100 -13.83 -2.01 -14.43
CA PHE A 100 -13.40 -1.63 -13.09
C PHE A 100 -13.17 -2.87 -12.21
N PHE A 101 -14.14 -3.79 -12.10
CA PHE A 101 -14.02 -4.97 -11.23
C PHE A 101 -12.92 -5.92 -11.68
N GLY A 102 -12.70 -6.10 -12.98
CA GLY A 102 -11.56 -6.88 -13.47
C GLY A 102 -10.20 -6.28 -13.09
N LEU A 103 -10.10 -4.95 -13.06
CA LEU A 103 -8.88 -4.25 -12.65
C LEU A 103 -8.71 -4.22 -11.12
N SER A 104 -9.79 -4.02 -10.35
CA SER A 104 -9.77 -4.01 -8.89
C SER A 104 -9.39 -5.40 -8.35
N GLU A 105 -9.95 -6.48 -8.91
CA GLU A 105 -9.60 -7.85 -8.54
C GLU A 105 -8.11 -8.13 -8.82
N SER A 106 -7.61 -7.70 -9.99
CA SER A 106 -6.19 -7.85 -10.34
C SER A 106 -5.27 -7.10 -9.36
N LEU A 107 -5.65 -5.89 -8.96
CA LEU A 107 -4.92 -5.11 -7.97
C LEU A 107 -4.97 -5.77 -6.59
N MET A 108 -6.15 -6.17 -6.13
CA MET A 108 -6.36 -6.84 -4.85
C MET A 108 -5.50 -8.11 -4.74
N ILE A 109 -5.50 -8.97 -5.76
CA ILE A 109 -4.69 -10.20 -5.74
C ILE A 109 -3.19 -9.87 -5.60
N LEU A 110 -2.70 -8.87 -6.34
CA LEU A 110 -1.31 -8.41 -6.26
C LEU A 110 -0.99 -7.89 -4.85
N ILE A 111 -1.82 -6.98 -4.32
CA ILE A 111 -1.62 -6.34 -3.02
C ILE A 111 -1.69 -7.37 -1.88
N GLN A 112 -2.64 -8.30 -1.89
CA GLN A 112 -2.74 -9.32 -0.84
C GLN A 112 -1.51 -10.25 -0.80
N GLN A 113 -0.95 -10.59 -1.96
CA GLN A 113 0.30 -11.35 -2.04
C GLN A 113 1.50 -10.53 -1.56
N HIS A 114 1.54 -9.26 -1.92
CA HIS A 114 2.53 -8.28 -1.51
C HIS A 114 2.51 -8.10 0.03
N ASN A 115 1.38 -7.66 0.60
CA ASN A 115 1.16 -7.45 2.03
C ASN A 115 1.56 -8.69 2.86
N SER A 116 1.20 -9.89 2.38
CA SER A 116 1.55 -11.14 3.06
C SER A 116 3.07 -11.32 3.23
N LYS A 117 3.88 -10.94 2.24
CA LYS A 117 5.35 -11.03 2.36
C LYS A 117 5.88 -10.02 3.35
N GLU A 118 5.31 -8.83 3.37
CA GLU A 118 5.76 -7.79 4.27
C GLU A 118 5.42 -8.10 5.72
N GLU A 119 4.16 -8.40 6.00
CA GLU A 119 3.68 -8.66 7.35
C GLU A 119 4.29 -9.92 7.97
N GLN A 120 4.46 -10.99 7.17
CA GLN A 120 5.01 -12.25 7.68
C GLN A 120 6.53 -12.17 7.85
N MET A 121 7.23 -11.46 6.97
CA MET A 121 8.69 -11.46 6.92
C MET A 121 9.29 -10.07 7.12
N LEU A 122 9.06 -9.14 6.20
CA LEU A 122 9.80 -7.87 6.16
C LEU A 122 9.59 -7.01 7.41
N TYR A 123 8.35 -6.77 7.82
CA TYR A 123 8.03 -5.96 9.00
C TYR A 123 8.54 -6.61 10.28
N THR A 124 8.56 -7.94 10.37
CA THR A 124 9.19 -8.65 11.49
C THR A 124 10.71 -8.38 11.52
N MET A 125 11.38 -8.37 10.37
CA MET A 125 12.80 -8.04 10.28
C MET A 125 13.08 -6.58 10.63
N ILE A 126 12.30 -5.64 10.08
CA ILE A 126 12.38 -4.21 10.39
C ILE A 126 12.19 -3.99 11.89
N GLN A 127 11.14 -4.57 12.48
CA GLN A 127 10.87 -4.44 13.91
C GLN A 127 12.04 -4.93 14.77
N ASN A 128 12.64 -6.07 14.41
CA ASN A 128 13.76 -6.62 15.17
C ASN A 128 15.03 -5.76 15.08
N ILE A 129 15.32 -5.22 13.90
CA ILE A 129 16.50 -4.35 13.68
C ILE A 129 16.33 -3.01 14.42
N PHE A 130 15.13 -2.44 14.38
CA PHE A 130 14.84 -1.11 14.92
C PHE A 130 14.09 -1.13 16.26
N ASN A 131 14.14 -2.25 17.00
CA ASN A 131 13.37 -2.38 18.24
C ASN A 131 13.71 -1.30 19.28
N SER A 132 14.96 -0.82 19.32
CA SER A 132 15.39 0.26 20.21
C SER A 132 14.88 1.63 19.79
N ASP A 133 14.59 1.82 18.50
CA ASP A 133 14.17 3.09 17.89
C ASP A 133 12.66 3.09 17.56
N ASN A 134 11.91 2.09 18.03
CA ASN A 134 10.50 1.83 17.68
C ASN A 134 9.63 3.09 17.80
N ASP A 135 9.65 3.73 18.98
CA ASP A 135 8.74 4.83 19.27
C ASP A 135 9.04 6.04 18.39
N THR A 136 10.32 6.37 18.18
CA THR A 136 10.77 7.45 17.29
C THR A 136 10.33 7.20 15.85
N ILE A 137 10.45 5.97 15.36
CA ILE A 137 10.05 5.61 14.00
C ILE A 137 8.52 5.68 13.88
N VAL A 138 7.77 5.12 14.83
CA VAL A 138 6.30 5.17 14.82
C VAL A 138 5.78 6.61 14.87
N GLU A 139 6.37 7.50 15.68
CA GLU A 139 6.02 8.93 15.67
C GLU A 139 6.27 9.56 14.28
N LYS A 140 7.38 9.20 13.61
CA LYS A 140 7.67 9.69 12.27
C LYS A 140 6.68 9.17 11.22
N LEU A 141 6.24 7.90 11.35
CA LEU A 141 5.22 7.31 10.47
C LEU A 141 3.86 8.02 10.66
N GLN A 142 3.45 8.23 11.91
CA GLN A 142 2.18 8.91 12.24
C GLN A 142 2.12 10.37 11.78
N SER A 143 3.27 11.03 11.65
CA SER A 143 3.41 12.42 11.20
C SER A 143 3.95 12.54 9.77
N TYR A 144 3.89 11.46 8.99
CA TYR A 144 4.42 11.45 7.63
C TYR A 144 3.57 12.36 6.71
N GLU A 145 4.24 13.25 5.98
CA GLU A 145 3.62 14.15 5.00
C GLU A 145 3.94 13.64 3.59
N PHE A 146 2.91 13.49 2.77
CA PHE A 146 2.98 12.98 1.39
C PHE A 146 2.41 14.02 0.41
#